data_AF-A0A2V7INH4-F1
#
_entry.id   AF-A0A2V7INH4-F1
#
_cell.length_a   1.000
_cell.length_b   1.000
_cell.length_c   1.000
_cell.angle_alpha   90.00
_cell.angle_beta   90.00
_cell.angle_gamma   90.00
#
_symmetry.space_group_name_H-M   'P 1'
#
loop_
_entity.id
_entity.type
_entity.pdbx_description
1 polymer ?
#
loop_
_entity_poly.entity_id
_entity_poly.type
_entity_poly.pdbx_seq_one_letter_code
_entity_poly.pdbx_strand_id
1 'polypeptide(L)'
;LVGQRFLLPGVRFAVDAYVSFCRFRPWLEAVAASLTEMFAPLIVKERLAAMLSHYQWVDPAGLQYFKNRLTQAPRDAEYALGLVTERFRTPEEQGRAVAALEFKCDVLWCLLDAVERGPLPGTVA
;
A
#
# COMPACT_ATOMS: atom_id res chain seq x y z
N LEU A 1 0.57 -20.60 -10.42
CA LEU A 1 1.15 -19.23 -10.39
C LEU A 1 0.53 -18.46 -11.54
N VAL A 2 -0.28 -17.43 -11.23
CA VAL A 2 -0.85 -16.54 -12.25
C VAL A 2 0.31 -15.85 -12.97
N GLY A 3 0.42 -16.01 -14.30
CA GLY A 3 1.56 -15.47 -15.06
C GLY A 3 1.65 -13.96 -14.92
N GLN A 4 2.83 -13.43 -14.55
CA GLN A 4 3.12 -12.01 -14.35
C GLN A 4 3.11 -11.18 -15.67
N ARG A 5 2.42 -11.64 -16.72
CA ARG A 5 2.49 -11.06 -18.06
C ARG A 5 2.00 -9.61 -18.13
N PHE A 6 1.10 -9.23 -17.22
CA PHE A 6 0.52 -7.88 -17.14
C PHE A 6 1.17 -7.03 -16.04
N LEU A 7 2.18 -7.56 -15.34
CA LEU A 7 2.88 -6.83 -14.30
C LEU A 7 3.93 -5.93 -14.94
N LEU A 8 3.72 -4.62 -14.85
CA LEU A 8 4.67 -3.64 -15.37
C LEU A 8 6.00 -3.72 -14.60
N PRO A 9 7.16 -3.61 -15.26
CA PRO A 9 8.46 -3.66 -14.58
C PRO A 9 8.60 -2.63 -13.45
N GLY A 10 8.07 -1.41 -13.64
CA GLY A 10 8.08 -0.36 -12.61
C GLY A 10 7.28 -0.74 -11.37
N VAL A 11 6.10 -1.35 -11.56
CA VAL A 11 5.30 -1.89 -10.45
C VAL A 11 6.04 -3.02 -9.75
N ARG A 12 6.64 -3.95 -10.51
CA ARG A 12 7.42 -5.05 -9.95
C ARG A 12 8.57 -4.51 -9.08
N PHE A 13 9.37 -3.58 -9.59
CA PHE A 13 10.50 -3.04 -8.85
C PHE A 13 10.08 -2.24 -7.61
N ALA A 14 9.00 -1.47 -7.67
CA ALA A 14 8.48 -0.76 -6.50
C ALA A 14 8.05 -1.75 -5.39
N VAL A 15 7.33 -2.80 -5.75
CA VAL A 15 6.88 -3.82 -4.78
C VAL A 15 8.05 -4.65 -4.26
N ASP A 16 8.98 -5.05 -5.13
CA ASP A 16 10.20 -5.78 -4.75
C ASP A 16 11.09 -4.97 -3.81
N ALA A 17 11.13 -3.63 -3.99
CA ALA A 17 11.83 -2.73 -3.07
C ALA A 17 11.21 -2.78 -1.67
N TYR A 18 9.88 -2.80 -1.55
CA TYR A 18 9.22 -2.93 -0.24
C TYR A 18 9.50 -4.30 0.41
N VAL A 19 9.42 -5.39 -0.36
CA VAL A 19 9.77 -6.73 0.14
C VAL A 19 11.23 -6.78 0.61
N SER A 20 12.14 -6.17 -0.15
CA SER A 20 13.57 -6.10 0.20
C SER A 20 13.80 -5.24 1.43
N PHE A 21 13.12 -4.10 1.56
CA PHE A 21 13.16 -3.27 2.76
C PHE A 21 12.76 -4.07 4.00
N CYS A 22 11.62 -4.77 3.96
CA CYS A 22 11.17 -5.62 5.06
C CYS A 22 12.13 -6.78 5.37
N ARG A 23 12.85 -7.28 4.36
CA ARG A 23 13.82 -8.37 4.52
C ARG A 23 15.11 -7.93 5.20
N PHE A 24 15.58 -6.71 4.92
CA PHE A 24 16.93 -6.27 5.30
C PHE A 24 16.98 -5.17 6.36
N ARG A 25 15.90 -4.43 6.59
CA ARG A 25 15.83 -3.40 7.64
C ARG A 25 15.43 -4.02 8.98
N PRO A 26 15.75 -3.35 10.11
CA PRO A 26 15.22 -3.75 11.41
C PRO A 26 13.70 -3.90 11.36
N TRP A 27 13.18 -4.98 11.94
CA TRP A 27 11.76 -5.35 11.80
C TRP A 27 10.79 -4.25 12.27
N LEU A 28 11.17 -3.43 13.27
CA LEU A 28 10.36 -2.30 13.72
C LEU A 28 10.23 -1.20 12.66
N GLU A 29 11.26 -0.99 11.82
CA GLU A 29 11.16 -0.06 10.67
C GLU A 29 10.24 -0.64 9.59
N ALA A 30 10.26 -1.97 9.38
CA ALA A 30 9.32 -2.63 8.49
C ALA A 30 7.87 -2.49 8.96
N VAL A 31 7.63 -2.56 10.28
CA VAL A 31 6.32 -2.24 10.89
C VAL A 31 5.98 -0.77 10.72
N ALA A 32 6.92 0.15 10.94
CA ALA A 32 6.67 1.58 10.71
C ALA A 32 6.26 1.87 9.24
N ALA A 33 6.87 1.18 8.27
CA ALA A 33 6.48 1.28 6.86
C ALA A 33 5.07 0.74 6.57
N SER A 34 4.45 -0.07 7.44
CA SER A 34 3.04 -0.48 7.25
C SER A 34 2.05 0.62 7.63
N LEU A 35 2.47 1.64 8.38
CA LEU A 35 1.59 2.69 8.94
C LEU A 35 0.89 3.56 7.89
N THR A 36 1.21 3.42 6.60
CA THR A 36 0.32 3.91 5.53
C THR A 36 -1.12 3.42 5.65
N GLU A 37 -1.34 2.30 6.35
CA GLU A 37 -2.67 1.75 6.64
C GLU A 37 -3.54 2.66 7.49
N MET A 38 -2.97 3.61 8.25
CA MET A 38 -3.74 4.66 8.93
C MET A 38 -4.59 5.48 7.94
N PHE A 39 -4.15 5.60 6.68
CA PHE A 39 -4.80 6.40 5.65
C PHE A 39 -5.70 5.57 4.72
N ALA A 40 -5.60 4.23 4.76
CA ALA A 40 -6.31 3.34 3.86
C ALA A 40 -7.85 3.42 3.97
N PRO A 41 -8.47 3.53 5.17
CA PRO A 41 -9.92 3.58 5.28
C PRO A 41 -10.57 4.76 4.55
N LEU A 42 -9.92 5.94 4.59
CA LEU A 42 -10.41 7.16 3.94
C LEU A 42 -10.52 6.94 2.42
N ILE A 43 -9.39 6.58 1.80
CA ILE A 43 -9.32 6.43 0.34
C ILE A 43 -10.12 5.23 -0.17
N VAL A 44 -10.22 4.14 0.61
CA VAL A 44 -11.00 2.96 0.22
C VAL A 44 -12.51 3.27 0.21
N LYS A 45 -13.00 4.04 1.18
CA LYS A 45 -14.41 4.45 1.23
C LYS A 45 -14.78 5.30 0.02
N GLU A 46 -13.95 6.28 -0.32
CA GLU A 46 -14.15 7.15 -1.48
C GLU A 46 -14.09 6.35 -2.80
N ARG A 47 -13.10 5.47 -2.95
CA ARG A 47 -12.96 4.61 -4.14
C ARG A 47 -14.15 3.68 -4.32
N LEU A 48 -14.66 3.07 -3.24
CA LEU A 48 -15.84 2.20 -3.32
C LEU A 48 -17.07 2.94 -3.80
N ALA A 49 -17.33 4.14 -3.25
CA ALA A 49 -18.45 4.97 -3.69
C ALA A 49 -18.32 5.35 -5.17
N ALA A 50 -17.13 5.82 -5.58
CA ALA A 50 -16.86 6.20 -6.96
C ALA A 50 -16.92 5.01 -7.94
N MET A 51 -16.43 3.83 -7.55
CA MET A 51 -16.51 2.64 -8.39
C MET A 51 -17.96 2.25 -8.67
N LEU A 52 -18.79 2.22 -7.63
CA LEU A 52 -20.20 1.87 -7.73
C LEU A 52 -21.05 2.92 -8.46
N SER A 53 -20.66 4.19 -8.45
CA SER A 53 -21.39 5.25 -9.17
C SER A 53 -20.98 5.37 -10.64
N HIS A 54 -19.69 5.30 -10.95
CA HIS A 54 -19.16 5.63 -12.28
C HIS A 54 -18.91 4.40 -13.17
N TYR A 55 -18.74 3.20 -12.59
CA TYR A 55 -18.37 2.00 -13.33
C TYR A 55 -19.40 0.88 -13.10
N GLN A 56 -20.63 1.09 -13.59
CA GLN A 56 -21.78 0.20 -13.41
C GLN A 56 -21.57 -1.25 -13.92
N TRP A 57 -20.56 -1.46 -14.76
CA TRP A 57 -20.18 -2.78 -15.27
C TRP A 57 -19.32 -3.59 -14.31
N VAL A 58 -18.80 -2.99 -13.23
CA VAL A 58 -18.02 -3.70 -12.20
C VAL A 58 -18.96 -4.49 -11.30
N ASP A 59 -18.74 -5.79 -11.18
CA ASP A 59 -19.48 -6.65 -10.24
C ASP A 59 -19.21 -6.23 -8.78
N PRO A 60 -20.24 -5.83 -8.01
CA PRO A 60 -20.09 -5.48 -6.60
C PRO A 60 -19.51 -6.60 -5.72
N ALA A 61 -19.65 -7.87 -6.11
CA ALA A 61 -19.03 -8.99 -5.41
C ALA A 61 -17.49 -8.92 -5.48
N GLY A 62 -16.94 -8.40 -6.58
CA GLY A 62 -15.49 -8.16 -6.75
C GLY A 62 -14.92 -7.09 -5.80
N LEU A 63 -15.78 -6.27 -5.19
CA LEU A 63 -15.40 -5.20 -4.27
C LEU A 63 -15.33 -5.64 -2.80
N GLN A 64 -15.60 -6.91 -2.50
CA GLN A 64 -15.64 -7.41 -1.12
C GLN A 64 -14.30 -7.24 -0.39
N TYR A 65 -13.17 -7.36 -1.09
CA TYR A 65 -11.85 -7.11 -0.51
C TYR A 65 -11.74 -5.70 0.11
N PHE A 66 -12.17 -4.67 -0.64
CA PHE A 66 -12.15 -3.29 -0.18
C PHE A 66 -13.08 -3.06 1.01
N LYS A 67 -14.27 -3.67 0.99
CA LYS A 67 -15.22 -3.61 2.12
C LYS A 67 -14.61 -4.20 3.40
N ASN A 68 -13.92 -5.33 3.30
CA ASN A 68 -13.26 -5.96 4.45
C ASN A 68 -12.11 -5.10 4.99
N ARG A 69 -11.34 -4.42 4.11
CA ARG A 69 -10.22 -3.56 4.54
C ARG A 69 -10.66 -2.33 5.34
N LEU A 70 -11.90 -1.87 5.22
CA LEU A 70 -12.43 -0.77 6.04
C LEU A 70 -12.43 -1.08 7.54
N THR A 71 -12.57 -2.35 7.94
CA THR A 71 -12.57 -2.77 9.35
C THR A 71 -11.25 -3.36 9.81
N GLN A 72 -10.48 -3.97 8.90
CA GLN A 72 -9.20 -4.58 9.22
C GLN A 72 -8.07 -3.55 9.36
N ALA A 73 -7.94 -2.63 8.40
CA ALA A 73 -6.84 -1.67 8.36
C ALA A 73 -6.71 -0.78 9.61
N PRO A 74 -7.81 -0.28 10.23
CA PRO A 74 -7.70 0.49 11.47
C PRO A 74 -7.09 -0.30 12.62
N ARG A 75 -7.47 -1.58 12.77
CA ARG A 75 -6.96 -2.46 13.85
C ARG A 75 -5.48 -2.75 13.67
N ASP A 76 -5.08 -3.06 12.44
CA ASP A 76 -3.68 -3.31 12.08
C ASP A 76 -2.82 -2.06 12.34
N ALA A 77 -3.34 -0.88 11.96
CA ALA A 77 -2.67 0.39 12.15
C ALA A 77 -2.56 0.81 13.62
N GLU A 78 -3.60 0.61 14.43
CA GLU A 78 -3.58 0.89 15.88
C GLU A 78 -2.50 0.07 16.59
N TYR A 79 -2.42 -1.24 16.31
CA TYR A 79 -1.40 -2.11 16.88
C TYR A 79 0.01 -1.70 16.46
N ALA A 80 0.22 -1.46 15.16
CA ALA A 80 1.51 -1.04 14.64
C ALA A 80 1.95 0.32 15.21
N LEU A 81 1.04 1.28 15.33
CA LEU A 81 1.33 2.61 15.87
C LEU A 81 1.70 2.53 17.35
N GLY A 82 0.95 1.76 18.14
CA GLY A 82 1.29 1.52 19.54
C GLY A 82 2.66 0.88 19.69
N LEU A 83 2.96 -0.14 18.89
CA LEU A 83 4.25 -0.82 18.93
C LEU A 83 5.42 0.09 18.54
N VAL A 84 5.28 0.90 17.49
CA VAL A 84 6.33 1.83 17.05
C VAL A 84 6.55 2.92 18.11
N THR A 85 5.48 3.52 18.63
CA THR A 85 5.59 4.61 19.62
C THR A 85 6.08 4.14 20.99
N GLU A 86 5.79 2.90 21.40
CA GLU A 86 6.32 2.33 22.64
C GLU A 86 7.84 2.06 22.56
N ARG A 87 8.33 1.66 21.38
CA ARG A 87 9.68 1.14 21.19
C ARG A 87 10.67 2.17 20.65
N PHE A 88 10.23 3.13 19.84
CA PHE A 88 11.07 4.22 19.32
C PHE A 88 10.95 5.45 20.20
N ARG A 89 11.89 5.61 21.14
CA ARG A 89 11.81 6.60 22.23
C ARG A 89 12.72 7.80 22.02
N THR A 90 13.73 7.66 21.17
CA THR A 90 14.67 8.73 20.85
C THR A 90 14.26 9.46 19.57
N PRO A 91 14.62 10.75 19.41
CA PRO A 91 14.40 11.48 18.15
C PRO A 91 14.98 10.76 16.94
N GLU A 92 16.14 10.12 17.09
CA GLU A 92 16.81 9.39 16.01
C GLU A 92 16.02 8.13 15.62
N GLU A 93 15.43 7.42 16.57
CA GLU A 93 14.54 6.28 16.29
C GLU A 93 13.25 6.72 15.61
N GLN A 94 12.63 7.78 16.12
CA GLN A 94 11.41 8.35 15.54
C GLN A 94 11.65 8.81 14.10
N GLY A 95 12.79 9.45 13.84
CA GLY A 95 13.23 9.81 12.49
C GLY A 95 13.32 8.61 11.55
N ARG A 96 13.79 7.45 12.03
CA ARG A 96 13.80 6.22 11.23
C ARG A 96 12.40 5.67 10.96
N ALA A 97 11.46 5.77 11.91
CA ALA A 97 10.07 5.39 11.65
C ALA A 97 9.43 6.29 10.58
N VAL A 98 9.64 7.60 10.66
CA VAL A 98 9.14 8.55 9.66
C VAL A 98 9.75 8.25 8.29
N ALA A 99 11.07 8.06 8.21
CA ALA A 99 11.74 7.71 6.96
C ALA A 99 11.24 6.38 6.36
N ALA A 100 10.91 5.39 7.20
CA ALA A 100 10.31 4.13 6.75
C ALA A 100 8.90 4.33 6.17
N LEU A 101 8.10 5.22 6.77
CA LEU A 101 6.78 5.60 6.27
C LEU A 101 6.88 6.39 4.95
N GLU A 102 7.81 7.34 4.86
CA GLU A 102 8.11 8.08 3.63
C GLU A 102 8.51 7.14 2.49
N PHE A 103 9.44 6.22 2.75
CA PHE A 103 9.82 5.18 1.79
C PHE A 103 8.61 4.38 1.29
N LYS A 104 7.66 4.03 2.17
CA LYS A 104 6.44 3.34 1.74
C LYS A 104 5.57 4.21 0.84
N CYS A 105 5.45 5.49 1.14
CA CYS A 105 4.74 6.44 0.28
C CYS A 105 5.38 6.51 -1.11
N ASP A 106 6.71 6.55 -1.20
CA ASP A 106 7.45 6.53 -2.47
C ASP A 106 7.18 5.25 -3.26
N VAL A 107 7.15 4.09 -2.60
CA VAL A 107 6.78 2.81 -3.24
C VAL A 107 5.38 2.87 -3.86
N LEU A 108 4.40 3.39 -3.13
CA LEU A 108 3.03 3.52 -3.62
C LEU A 108 2.94 4.52 -4.78
N TRP A 109 3.72 5.60 -4.72
CA TRP A 109 3.79 6.60 -5.78
C TRP A 109 4.41 6.04 -7.05
N CYS A 110 5.57 5.39 -6.96
CA CYS A 110 6.23 4.73 -8.08
C CYS A 110 5.35 3.66 -8.74
N LEU A 111 4.55 2.93 -7.95
CA LEU A 111 3.56 1.99 -8.48
C LEU A 111 2.53 2.71 -9.34
N LEU A 112 1.97 3.82 -8.86
CA LEU A 112 0.96 4.60 -9.59
C LEU A 112 1.55 5.25 -10.84
N ASP A 113 2.75 5.83 -10.77
CA ASP A 113 3.46 6.40 -11.92
C ASP A 113 3.69 5.35 -13.02
N ALA A 114 4.06 4.12 -12.62
CA ALA A 114 4.26 3.03 -13.57
C ALA A 114 2.95 2.62 -14.23
N VAL A 115 1.84 2.59 -13.50
CA VAL A 115 0.50 2.28 -14.05
C VAL A 115 0.03 3.40 -14.98
N GLU A 116 0.19 4.67 -14.60
CA GLU A 116 -0.21 5.83 -15.40
C GLU A 116 0.51 5.86 -16.76
N ARG A 117 1.81 5.59 -16.77
CA ARG A 117 2.65 5.61 -17.99
C ARG A 117 2.64 4.29 -18.76
N GLY A 118 2.06 3.25 -18.17
CA GLY A 118 2.01 1.92 -18.75
C GLY A 118 1.05 1.83 -19.95
N PRO A 119 1.20 0.82 -20.80
CA PRO A 119 0.23 0.57 -21.86
C PRO A 119 -1.15 0.24 -21.27
N LEU A 120 -2.21 0.71 -21.92
CA LEU A 120 -3.57 0.35 -21.52
C LEU A 120 -3.80 -1.16 -21.74
N PRO A 121 -4.61 -1.81 -20.90
CA PRO A 121 -5.00 -3.21 -21.13
C PRO A 121 -5.59 -3.37 -22.54
N GLY A 122 -5.02 -4.28 -23.34
CA GLY A 122 -5.49 -4.56 -24.71
C GLY A 122 -4.86 -3.72 -25.83
N THR A 123 -3.91 -2.82 -25.53
CA THR A 123 -3.08 -2.12 -26.57
C THR A 123 -1.73 -2.79 -26.84
N VAL A 124 -1.48 -3.96 -26.25
CA VAL A 124 -0.28 -4.75 -26.55
C VAL A 124 -0.48 -5.43 -27.90
N ALA A 125 0.22 -4.93 -28.92
CA ALA A 125 0.43 -5.60 -30.20
C ALA A 125 1.30 -6.86 -30.02
#